data_AF-A0A944NC25-F1
#
_entry.id   AF-A0A944NC25-F1
#
_cell.length_a   1.000
_cell.length_b   1.000
_cell.length_c   1.000
_cell.angle_alpha   90.00
_cell.angle_beta   90.00
_cell.angle_gamma   90.00
#
_symmetry.space_group_name_H-M   'P 1'
#
loop_
_entity.id
_entity.type
_entity.pdbx_description
1 polymer ?
#
loop_
_entity_poly.entity_id
_entity_poly.type
_entity_poly.pdbx_seq_one_letter_code
_entity_poly.pdbx_strand_id
1 'polypeptide(L)'
;YPDKICLLVNANRDFFTLALNILILTCSTWLVAMTFVDPVLSTKFNPTGLEDRIWLGILSITTFFAGIFDLVAGWKGKASGHNDSKSFYFKIKMMCNDLLNDESSINSDNYSNLKKLYEMSDNYCLKIDDGKFLKLKRKHLVKVKVSKVLDDYPGAWVWLIKSKLIVSSSFNLFCKKSK
;
A
#
# COMPACT_ATOMS: atom_id res chain seq x y z
N TYR A 1 8.71 14.55 -2.81
CA TYR A 1 8.07 13.85 -3.95
C TYR A 1 7.85 12.33 -3.79
N PRO A 2 8.71 11.51 -3.14
CA PRO A 2 8.40 10.09 -2.90
C PRO A 2 7.22 9.88 -1.93
N ASP A 3 6.90 10.87 -1.10
CA ASP A 3 5.84 10.80 -0.08
C ASP A 3 4.44 10.65 -0.67
N LYS A 4 4.08 11.45 -1.68
CA LYS A 4 2.74 11.42 -2.29
C LYS A 4 2.41 10.08 -2.97
N ILE A 5 3.43 9.35 -3.41
CA ILE A 5 3.29 8.06 -4.10
C ILE A 5 3.02 6.94 -3.09
N CYS A 6 3.78 6.95 -2.00
CA CYS A 6 3.58 5.99 -0.91
C CYS A 6 2.22 6.22 -0.25
N LEU A 7 1.84 7.50 -0.08
CA LEU A 7 0.52 7.88 0.41
C LEU A 7 -0.61 7.37 -0.49
N LEU A 8 -0.49 7.49 -1.82
CA LEU A 8 -1.52 6.99 -2.74
C LEU A 8 -1.63 5.45 -2.77
N VAL A 9 -0.51 4.73 -2.68
CA VAL A 9 -0.54 3.26 -2.64
C VAL A 9 -1.08 2.75 -1.30
N ASN A 10 -0.72 3.40 -0.19
CA ASN A 10 -1.29 3.10 1.12
C ASN A 10 -2.78 3.43 1.14
N ALA A 11 -3.19 4.62 0.67
CA ALA A 11 -4.59 5.02 0.59
C ALA A 11 -5.45 4.05 -0.23
N ASN A 12 -4.95 3.55 -1.38
CA ASN A 12 -5.69 2.57 -2.17
C ASN A 12 -5.84 1.21 -1.47
N ARG A 13 -4.87 0.83 -0.64
CA ARG A 13 -4.90 -0.42 0.13
C ARG A 13 -5.77 -0.29 1.39
N ASP A 14 -5.71 0.85 2.06
CA ASP A 14 -6.53 1.19 3.22
C ASP A 14 -8.00 1.32 2.83
N PHE A 15 -8.28 1.88 1.63
CA PHE A 15 -9.63 1.91 1.06
C PHE A 15 -10.18 0.49 0.83
N PHE A 16 -9.37 -0.45 0.36
CA PHE A 16 -9.82 -1.83 0.16
C PHE A 16 -10.13 -2.53 1.49
N THR A 17 -9.29 -2.35 2.51
CA THR A 17 -9.55 -2.90 3.86
C THR A 17 -10.79 -2.27 4.49
N LEU A 18 -11.00 -0.96 4.31
CA LEU A 18 -12.22 -0.27 4.75
C LEU A 18 -13.46 -0.79 4.01
N ALA A 19 -13.37 -0.96 2.68
CA ALA A 19 -14.47 -1.48 1.88
C ALA A 19 -14.84 -2.91 2.29
N LEU A 20 -13.86 -3.77 2.56
CA LEU A 20 -14.08 -5.15 3.02
C LEU A 20 -14.76 -5.18 4.40
N ASN A 21 -14.31 -4.33 5.32
CA ASN A 21 -14.93 -4.18 6.64
C ASN A 21 -16.37 -3.65 6.56
N ILE A 22 -16.62 -2.64 5.72
CA ILE A 22 -17.97 -2.10 5.49
C ILE A 22 -18.87 -3.17 4.86
N LEU A 23 -18.36 -3.96 3.92
CA LEU A 23 -19.10 -5.06 3.31
C LEU A 23 -19.46 -6.11 4.36
N ILE A 24 -18.50 -6.56 5.18
CA ILE A 24 -18.75 -7.53 6.26
C ILE A 24 -19.81 -6.99 7.22
N LEU A 25 -19.70 -5.72 7.64
CA LEU A 25 -20.59 -5.10 8.61
C LEU A 25 -22.01 -4.89 8.04
N THR A 26 -22.11 -4.51 6.76
CA THR A 26 -23.40 -4.39 6.07
C THR A 26 -24.05 -5.76 5.90
N CYS A 27 -23.27 -6.77 5.55
CA CYS A 27 -23.76 -8.12 5.30
C CYS A 27 -24.15 -8.84 6.60
N SER A 28 -23.41 -8.61 7.71
CA SER A 28 -23.79 -9.11 9.04
C SER A 28 -25.02 -8.40 9.59
N THR A 29 -25.14 -7.08 9.41
CA THR A 29 -26.34 -6.30 9.80
C THR A 29 -27.56 -6.75 9.00
N TRP A 30 -27.38 -7.03 7.70
CA TRP A 30 -28.43 -7.56 6.83
C TRP A 30 -28.89 -8.95 7.26
N LEU A 31 -27.96 -9.84 7.64
CA LEU A 31 -28.29 -11.16 8.19
C LEU A 31 -29.12 -11.05 9.46
N VAL A 32 -28.70 -10.19 10.40
CA VAL A 32 -29.45 -9.95 11.65
C VAL A 32 -30.84 -9.39 11.34
N ALA A 33 -30.95 -8.43 10.42
CA ALA A 33 -32.24 -7.89 10.00
C ALA A 33 -33.17 -8.99 9.42
N MET A 34 -32.63 -9.89 8.60
CA MET A 34 -33.40 -11.00 8.02
C MET A 34 -33.81 -12.06 9.05
N THR A 35 -33.10 -12.21 10.17
CA THR A 35 -33.57 -13.12 11.26
C THR A 35 -34.85 -12.63 11.95
N PHE A 36 -35.15 -11.33 11.87
CA PHE A 36 -36.36 -10.73 12.43
C PHE A 36 -37.50 -10.57 11.40
N VAL A 37 -37.23 -10.77 10.11
CA VAL A 37 -38.25 -10.69 9.05
C VAL A 37 -38.97 -12.03 8.93
N ASP A 38 -40.30 -12.01 9.08
CA ASP A 38 -41.18 -13.17 8.89
C ASP A 38 -40.93 -13.84 7.51
N PRO A 39 -40.87 -15.19 7.41
CA PRO A 39 -40.56 -15.92 6.16
C PRO A 39 -41.51 -15.57 5.00
N VAL A 40 -42.71 -15.07 5.30
CA VAL A 40 -43.71 -14.67 4.31
C VAL A 40 -43.26 -13.46 3.47
N LEU A 41 -42.44 -12.55 4.03
CA LEU A 41 -41.89 -11.40 3.32
C LEU A 41 -40.57 -11.70 2.59
N SER A 42 -39.86 -12.77 3.00
CA SER A 42 -38.57 -13.17 2.41
C SER A 42 -38.71 -13.77 1.01
N THR A 43 -39.81 -14.51 0.75
CA THR A 43 -40.09 -15.10 -0.57
C THR A 43 -40.17 -14.08 -1.72
N LYS A 44 -40.47 -12.80 -1.44
CA LYS A 44 -40.57 -11.74 -2.46
C LYS A 44 -39.21 -11.14 -2.86
N PHE A 45 -38.18 -11.32 -2.04
CA PHE A 45 -36.83 -10.79 -2.26
C PHE A 45 -35.80 -11.84 -2.69
N ASN A 46 -36.17 -13.13 -2.72
CA ASN A 46 -35.25 -14.21 -3.06
C ASN A 46 -35.30 -14.56 -4.56
N PRO A 47 -34.24 -14.29 -5.36
CA PRO A 47 -34.27 -14.51 -6.82
C PRO A 47 -34.15 -15.99 -7.23
N THR A 48 -33.88 -16.91 -6.30
CA THR A 48 -33.54 -18.32 -6.60
C THR A 48 -34.60 -19.35 -6.21
N GLY A 49 -35.71 -18.95 -5.57
CA GLY A 49 -36.76 -19.88 -5.14
C GLY A 49 -36.30 -20.93 -4.12
N LEU A 50 -35.13 -20.74 -3.52
CA LEU A 50 -34.59 -21.60 -2.47
C LEU A 50 -35.28 -21.31 -1.13
N GLU A 51 -35.36 -22.33 -0.28
CA GLU A 51 -35.87 -22.18 1.09
C GLU A 51 -35.07 -21.12 1.85
N ASP A 52 -35.76 -20.13 2.42
CA ASP A 52 -35.15 -18.93 3.03
C ASP A 52 -34.08 -19.27 4.09
N ARG A 53 -34.27 -20.39 4.78
CA ARG A 53 -33.37 -20.92 5.80
C ARG A 53 -32.00 -21.33 5.23
N ILE A 54 -31.99 -21.91 4.03
CA ILE A 54 -30.75 -22.34 3.35
C ILE A 54 -30.00 -21.12 2.82
N TRP A 55 -30.72 -20.13 2.30
CA TRP A 55 -30.13 -18.88 1.79
C TRP A 55 -29.44 -18.08 2.90
N LEU A 56 -30.10 -17.95 4.06
CA LEU A 56 -29.52 -17.36 5.26
C LEU A 56 -28.27 -18.11 5.73
N GLY A 57 -28.30 -19.44 5.70
CA GLY A 57 -27.14 -20.27 6.02
C GLY A 57 -25.94 -19.96 5.13
N ILE A 58 -26.13 -19.94 3.81
CA ILE A 58 -25.07 -19.65 2.83
C ILE A 58 -24.50 -18.24 3.02
N LEU A 59 -25.37 -17.26 3.26
CA LEU A 59 -24.97 -15.86 3.40
C LEU A 59 -24.19 -15.66 4.71
N SER A 60 -24.58 -16.33 5.81
CA SER A 60 -23.84 -16.34 7.08
C SER A 60 -22.45 -16.98 6.97
N ILE A 61 -22.35 -18.12 6.30
CA ILE A 61 -21.09 -18.80 6.01
C ILE A 61 -20.18 -17.87 5.19
N THR A 62 -20.72 -17.23 4.15
CA THR A 62 -19.97 -16.30 3.30
C THR A 62 -19.43 -15.12 4.09
N THR A 63 -20.24 -14.50 4.95
CA THR A 63 -19.78 -13.41 5.83
C THR A 63 -18.73 -13.84 6.82
N PHE A 64 -18.83 -15.05 7.37
CA PHE A 64 -17.84 -15.59 8.30
C PHE A 64 -16.49 -15.83 7.61
N PHE A 65 -16.50 -16.43 6.41
CA PHE A 65 -15.30 -16.60 5.60
C PHE A 65 -14.67 -15.26 5.20
N ALA A 66 -15.47 -14.26 4.84
CA ALA A 66 -14.97 -12.91 4.55
C ALA A 66 -14.30 -12.28 5.79
N GLY A 67 -14.89 -12.45 6.98
CA GLY A 67 -14.30 -12.00 8.24
C GLY A 67 -12.97 -12.67 8.57
N ILE A 68 -12.87 -13.99 8.39
CA ILE A 68 -11.60 -14.72 8.53
C ILE A 68 -10.57 -14.21 7.53
N PHE A 69 -10.97 -13.96 6.28
CA PHE A 69 -10.07 -13.48 5.25
C PHE A 69 -9.50 -12.10 5.61
N ASP A 70 -10.30 -11.19 6.15
CA ASP A 70 -9.81 -9.88 6.63
C ASP A 70 -8.82 -10.02 7.79
N LEU A 71 -9.10 -10.95 8.72
CA LEU A 71 -8.25 -11.21 9.89
C LEU A 71 -6.90 -11.83 9.49
N VAL A 72 -6.91 -12.84 8.61
CA VAL A 72 -5.71 -13.54 8.14
C VAL A 72 -4.87 -12.66 7.20
N ALA A 73 -5.51 -11.81 6.40
CA ALA A 73 -4.82 -10.92 5.48
C ALA A 73 -3.83 -9.99 6.21
N GLY A 74 -4.16 -9.52 7.42
CA GLY A 74 -3.21 -8.76 8.27
C GLY A 74 -2.63 -7.52 7.58
N TRP A 75 -3.33 -6.95 6.59
CA TRP A 75 -2.79 -5.89 5.73
C TRP A 75 -2.49 -4.60 6.49
N LYS A 76 -3.24 -4.33 7.57
CA LYS A 76 -2.99 -3.20 8.49
C LYS A 76 -1.62 -3.29 9.17
N GLY A 77 -1.22 -4.47 9.65
CA GLY A 77 0.06 -4.65 10.37
C GLY A 77 1.26 -4.41 9.47
N LYS A 78 1.22 -4.91 8.23
CA LYS A 78 2.31 -4.73 7.25
C LYS A 78 2.42 -3.30 6.73
N ALA A 79 1.29 -2.59 6.62
CA ALA A 79 1.26 -1.19 6.22
C ALA A 79 1.82 -0.27 7.32
N SER A 80 1.39 -0.48 8.58
CA SER A 80 1.91 0.27 9.73
C SER A 80 3.41 0.13 9.84
N GLY A 81 3.93 -1.10 9.82
CA GLY A 81 5.37 -1.30 9.98
C GLY A 81 6.21 -0.65 8.88
N HIS A 82 5.72 -0.57 7.64
CA HIS A 82 6.42 0.18 6.58
C HIS A 82 6.36 1.70 6.79
N ASN A 83 5.27 2.23 7.33
CA ASN A 83 5.16 3.63 7.70
C ASN A 83 6.08 3.98 8.89
N ASP A 84 6.15 3.10 9.88
CA ASP A 84 7.00 3.24 11.06
C ASP A 84 8.49 3.14 10.69
N SER A 85 8.84 2.23 9.78
CA SER A 85 10.21 2.15 9.23
C SER A 85 10.57 3.45 8.49
N LYS A 86 9.64 4.00 7.71
CA LYS A 86 9.86 5.24 6.94
C LYS A 86 10.08 6.44 7.86
N SER A 87 9.24 6.60 8.90
CA SER A 87 9.37 7.69 9.85
C SER A 87 10.68 7.58 10.64
N PHE A 88 11.10 6.37 10.99
CA PHE A 88 12.37 6.09 11.66
C PHE A 88 13.58 6.51 10.79
N TYR A 89 13.64 6.06 9.53
CA TYR A 89 14.70 6.47 8.61
C TYR A 89 14.69 7.97 8.30
N PHE A 90 13.52 8.59 8.23
CA PHE A 90 13.41 10.04 8.06
C PHE A 90 14.02 10.79 9.25
N LYS A 91 13.77 10.33 10.48
CA LYS A 91 14.36 10.89 11.70
C LYS A 91 15.88 10.77 11.71
N ILE A 92 16.43 9.61 11.35
CA ILE A 92 17.88 9.41 11.23
C ILE A 92 18.46 10.37 10.19
N LYS A 93 17.82 10.49 9.02
CA LYS A 93 18.29 11.40 7.97
C LYS A 93 18.28 12.86 8.42
N MET A 94 17.24 13.28 9.14
CA MET A 94 17.15 14.63 9.70
C MET A 94 18.30 14.89 10.68
N MET A 95 18.55 13.95 11.60
CA MET A 95 19.67 14.04 12.54
C MET A 95 21.03 14.11 11.82
N CYS A 96 21.23 13.33 10.75
CA CYS A 96 22.44 13.44 9.94
C CYS A 96 22.59 14.83 9.30
N ASN A 97 21.48 15.37 8.79
CA ASN A 97 21.47 16.68 8.15
C ASN A 97 21.76 17.81 9.16
N ASP A 98 21.20 17.71 10.37
CA ASP A 98 21.46 18.68 11.44
C ASP A 98 22.94 18.67 11.83
N LEU A 99 23.53 17.48 12.01
CA LEU A 99 24.97 17.33 12.30
C LEU A 99 25.89 17.78 11.16
N LEU A 100 25.43 17.67 9.90
CA LEU A 100 26.17 18.15 8.73
C LEU A 100 26.14 19.67 8.59
N ASN A 101 25.07 20.32 9.06
CA ASN A 101 24.92 21.78 8.96
C ASN A 101 25.53 22.53 10.16
N ASP A 102 25.62 21.90 11.33
CA ASP A 102 26.30 22.46 12.52
C ASP A 102 27.74 21.93 12.65
N GLU A 103 28.71 22.62 12.05
CA GLU A 103 30.15 22.30 12.15
C GLU A 103 30.67 22.26 13.60
N SER A 104 30.07 23.05 14.50
CA SER A 104 30.42 23.07 15.93
C SER A 104 29.84 21.90 16.75
N SER A 105 28.96 21.08 16.16
CA SER A 105 28.28 19.96 16.83
C SER A 105 28.88 18.58 16.51
N ILE A 106 29.93 18.55 15.70
CA ILE A 106 30.65 17.33 15.30
C ILE A 106 31.51 16.86 16.48
N ASN A 107 30.83 16.26 17.47
CA ASN A 107 31.45 15.56 18.59
C ASN A 107 31.39 14.04 18.35
N SER A 108 32.43 13.30 18.77
CA SER A 108 32.51 11.84 18.67
C SER A 108 31.31 11.15 19.33
N ASP A 109 30.76 11.75 20.37
CA ASP A 109 29.60 11.23 21.10
C ASP A 109 28.32 11.25 20.24
N ASN A 110 28.08 12.34 19.50
CA ASN A 110 26.93 12.48 18.60
C ASN A 110 27.00 11.49 17.45
N TYR A 111 28.20 11.28 16.90
CA TYR A 111 28.43 10.26 15.87
C TYR A 111 28.16 8.84 16.39
N SER A 112 28.62 8.53 17.62
CA SER A 112 28.41 7.21 18.23
C SER A 112 26.92 6.93 18.49
N ASN A 113 26.15 7.94 18.89
CA ASN A 113 24.72 7.83 19.12
C ASN A 113 23.96 7.63 17.81
N LEU A 114 24.34 8.35 16.75
CA LEU A 114 23.73 8.19 15.44
C LEU A 114 24.04 6.81 14.84
N LYS A 115 25.27 6.30 15.02
CA LYS A 115 25.65 4.95 14.63
C LYS A 115 24.81 3.88 15.35
N LYS A 116 24.62 4.01 16.68
CA LYS A 116 23.75 3.11 17.45
C LYS A 116 22.30 3.13 16.95
N LEU A 117 21.75 4.31 16.65
CA LEU A 117 20.40 4.44 16.09
C LEU A 117 20.28 3.79 14.71
N TYR A 118 21.34 3.91 13.89
CA TYR A 118 21.40 3.24 12.59
C TYR A 118 21.47 1.71 12.73
N GLU A 119 22.28 1.19 13.67
CA GLU A 119 22.35 -0.25 13.96
C GLU A 119 21.01 -0.79 14.50
N MET A 120 20.31 -0.02 15.34
CA MET A 120 18.95 -0.35 15.79
C MET A 120 17.94 -0.36 14.63
N SER A 121 18.16 0.45 13.59
CA SER A 121 17.27 0.51 12.42
C SER A 121 17.17 -0.84 11.69
N ASP A 122 18.25 -1.63 11.65
CA ASP A 122 18.26 -2.93 10.96
C ASP A 122 17.36 -3.97 11.64
N ASN A 123 17.14 -3.83 12.95
CA ASN A 123 16.26 -4.68 13.75
C ASN A 123 14.81 -4.20 13.77
N TYR A 124 14.59 -2.87 13.78
CA TYR A 124 13.26 -2.28 13.90
C TYR A 124 12.56 -2.11 12.55
N CYS A 125 13.32 -1.89 11.47
CA CYS A 125 12.75 -1.63 10.16
C CYS A 125 12.44 -2.93 9.41
N LEU A 126 11.29 -2.97 8.74
CA LEU A 126 10.94 -4.08 7.86
C LEU A 126 11.90 -4.14 6.68
N LYS A 127 12.72 -5.20 6.63
CA LYS A 127 13.62 -5.47 5.51
C LYS A 127 12.80 -5.64 4.23
N ILE A 128 13.11 -4.81 3.24
CA ILE A 128 12.57 -4.97 1.88
C ILE A 128 13.41 -6.06 1.22
N ASP A 129 12.76 -7.15 0.83
CA ASP A 129 13.35 -8.19 -0.01
C ASP A 129 14.00 -7.58 -1.27
N ASP A 130 15.29 -7.86 -1.47
CA ASP A 130 16.12 -7.29 -2.54
C ASP A 130 15.53 -7.52 -3.94
N GLY A 131 14.86 -8.65 -4.15
CA GLY A 131 14.18 -8.94 -5.43
C GLY A 131 13.01 -8.00 -5.71
N LYS A 132 12.35 -7.51 -4.65
CA LYS A 132 11.27 -6.52 -4.75
C LYS A 132 11.83 -5.10 -4.83
N PHE A 133 12.98 -4.82 -4.22
CA PHE A 133 13.62 -3.51 -4.23
C PHE A 133 13.89 -3.01 -5.66
N LEU A 134 14.46 -3.85 -6.53
CA LEU A 134 14.73 -3.45 -7.93
C LEU A 134 13.44 -3.13 -8.69
N LYS A 135 12.39 -3.93 -8.49
CA LYS A 135 11.07 -3.70 -9.11
C LYS A 135 10.45 -2.39 -8.60
N LEU A 136 10.54 -2.13 -7.31
CA LEU A 136 10.05 -0.90 -6.67
C LEU A 136 10.83 0.33 -7.15
N LYS A 137 12.17 0.24 -7.21
CA LYS A 137 13.06 1.29 -7.74
C LYS A 137 12.73 1.62 -9.18
N ARG A 138 12.52 0.60 -10.04
CA ARG A 138 12.08 0.80 -11.43
C ARG A 138 10.75 1.55 -11.49
N LYS A 139 9.74 1.10 -10.72
CA LYS A 139 8.43 1.77 -10.67
C LYS A 139 8.54 3.23 -10.20
N HIS A 140 9.35 3.47 -9.18
CA HIS A 140 9.61 4.81 -8.66
C HIS A 140 10.23 5.72 -9.73
N LEU A 141 11.30 5.28 -10.39
CA LEU A 141 11.98 6.07 -11.43
C LEU A 141 11.07 6.36 -12.62
N VAL A 142 10.28 5.37 -13.07
CA VAL A 142 9.28 5.59 -14.13
C VAL A 142 8.28 6.66 -13.68
N LYS A 143 7.77 6.58 -12.46
CA LYS A 143 6.81 7.56 -11.94
C LYS A 143 7.41 8.96 -11.82
N VAL A 144 8.66 9.10 -11.36
CA VAL A 144 9.35 10.39 -11.28
C VAL A 144 9.49 11.01 -12.67
N LYS A 145 9.91 10.24 -13.68
CA LYS A 145 10.01 10.75 -15.05
C LYS A 145 8.66 11.11 -15.65
N VAL A 146 7.63 10.29 -15.42
CA VAL A 146 6.26 10.60 -15.87
C VAL A 146 5.78 11.91 -15.23
N SER A 147 6.01 12.11 -13.93
CA SER A 147 5.63 13.35 -13.25
C SER A 147 6.31 14.56 -13.89
N LYS A 148 7.62 14.50 -14.11
CA LYS A 148 8.37 15.61 -14.74
C LYS A 148 7.83 15.94 -16.14
N VAL A 149 7.56 14.92 -16.96
CA VAL A 149 7.01 15.14 -18.32
C VAL A 149 5.59 15.69 -18.27
N LEU A 150 4.81 15.32 -17.25
CA LEU A 150 3.45 15.84 -17.07
C LEU A 150 3.44 17.27 -16.55
N ASP A 151 4.44 17.67 -15.76
CA ASP A 151 4.64 19.06 -15.34
C ASP A 151 4.92 19.97 -16.56
N ASP A 152 5.67 19.48 -17.56
CA ASP A 152 5.93 20.20 -18.81
C ASP A 152 4.74 20.19 -19.78
N TYR A 153 3.94 19.11 -19.79
CA TYR A 153 2.80 18.92 -20.71
C TYR A 153 1.57 18.38 -19.96
N PRO A 154 0.76 19.24 -19.32
CA PRO A 154 -0.32 18.81 -18.43
C PRO A 154 -1.46 18.06 -19.14
N GLY A 155 -1.64 18.26 -20.47
CA GLY A 155 -2.63 17.57 -21.28
C GLY A 155 -2.17 16.22 -21.87
N ALA A 156 -0.92 15.80 -21.60
CA ALA A 156 -0.37 14.60 -22.20
C ALA A 156 -0.95 13.33 -21.58
N TRP A 157 -1.34 12.38 -22.43
CA TRP A 157 -1.90 11.12 -21.96
C TRP A 157 -0.81 10.24 -21.31
N VAL A 158 -0.99 9.89 -20.03
CA VAL A 158 0.00 9.18 -19.20
C VAL A 158 0.49 7.87 -19.86
N TRP A 159 -0.37 7.21 -20.63
CA TRP A 159 -0.03 5.97 -21.32
C TRP A 159 1.02 6.18 -22.43
N LEU A 160 0.90 7.25 -23.22
CA LEU A 160 1.88 7.58 -24.27
C LEU A 160 3.26 7.90 -23.69
N ILE A 161 3.30 8.62 -22.56
CA ILE A 161 4.55 8.95 -21.86
C ILE A 161 5.25 7.66 -21.40
N LYS A 162 4.50 6.70 -20.85
CA LYS A 162 5.04 5.40 -20.42
C LYS A 162 5.57 4.59 -21.59
N SER A 163 4.82 4.50 -22.69
CA SER A 163 5.23 3.77 -23.89
C SER A 163 6.52 4.35 -24.49
N LYS A 164 6.60 5.68 -24.62
CA LYS A 164 7.83 6.38 -25.08
C LYS A 164 9.02 6.08 -24.18
N LEU A 165 8.82 6.08 -22.86
CA LEU A 165 9.86 5.76 -21.87
C LEU A 165 10.38 4.33 -22.03
N ILE A 166 9.50 3.35 -22.25
CA ILE A 166 9.88 1.95 -22.44
C ILE A 166 10.68 1.79 -23.73
N VAL A 167 10.19 2.33 -24.85
CA VAL A 167 10.88 2.23 -26.15
C VAL A 167 12.26 2.90 -26.10
N SER A 168 12.34 4.12 -25.56
CA SER A 168 13.60 4.86 -25.44
C SER A 168 14.61 4.18 -24.52
N SER A 169 14.16 3.57 -23.42
CA SER A 169 15.06 2.85 -22.51
C SER A 169 15.54 1.53 -23.09
N SER A 170 14.69 0.78 -23.79
CA SER A 170 15.10 -0.42 -24.54
C SER A 170 16.12 -0.07 -25.63
N PHE A 171 15.85 0.95 -26.43
CA PHE A 171 16.74 1.37 -27.53
C PHE A 171 18.12 1.81 -27.03
N ASN A 172 18.17 2.62 -25.95
CA ASN A 172 19.43 3.01 -25.33
C ASN A 172 20.22 1.83 -24.76
N LEU A 173 19.53 0.83 -24.21
CA LEU A 173 20.18 -0.37 -23.67
C LEU A 173 20.78 -1.23 -24.80
N PHE A 174 20.09 -1.35 -25.93
CA PHE A 174 20.61 -2.02 -27.13
C PHE A 174 21.80 -1.26 -27.75
N CYS A 175 21.71 0.07 -27.87
CA CYS A 175 22.78 0.88 -28.45
C CYS A 175 24.05 0.89 -27.59
N LYS A 176 23.92 0.86 -26.25
CA LYS A 176 25.07 0.78 -25.33
C LYS A 176 25.75 -0.59 -25.34
N LYS A 177 25.06 -1.66 -25.72
CA LYS A 177 25.61 -3.02 -25.82
C LYS A 177 26.34 -3.26 -27.15
N SER A 178 26.19 -2.36 -28.12
CA SER A 178 26.79 -2.44 -29.46
C SER A 178 28.11 -1.65 -29.61
N LYS A 179 28.63 -1.09 -28.51
CA LYS A 179 29.97 -0.49 -28.41
C LYS A 179 30.79 -1.31 -27.43
#